data_AF-A0A7W2Q1C5-F1
#
_entry.id   AF-A0A7W2Q1C5-F1
#
_cell.length_a   1.000
_cell.length_b   1.000
_cell.length_c   1.000
_cell.angle_alpha   90.00
_cell.angle_beta   90.00
_cell.angle_gamma   90.00
#
_symmetry.space_group_name_H-M   'P 1'
#
loop_
_entity.id
_entity.type
_entity.pdbx_description
1 polymer ?
#
loop_
_entity_poly.entity_id
_entity_poly.type
_entity_poly.pdbx_seq_one_letter_code
_entity_poly.pdbx_strand_id
1 'polypeptide(L)'
;MRKALLATIITATLWSSITVAEPTFIEKMTGLPAVCRLDAMYQETEVRAAERKYGEGSKRWSDAFHKRLEVVRNCVDDAKSKGKVLYKSEVDRLPSLKSELAEMYVSWLSYLDHLIDDDHDAYERQYELSANRLKAQVDSM
;
A
#
# COMPACT_ATOMS: atom_id res chain seq x y z
N MET A 1 -7.14 -63.50 17.45
CA MET A 1 -7.65 -62.18 17.00
C MET A 1 -7.04 -61.09 17.89
N ARG A 2 -5.90 -60.53 17.50
CA ARG A 2 -5.22 -59.40 18.17
C ARG A 2 -4.36 -58.74 17.11
N LYS A 3 -4.78 -57.58 16.60
CA LYS A 3 -4.00 -56.59 15.83
C LYS A 3 -4.97 -55.53 15.29
N ALA A 4 -5.38 -54.61 16.15
CA ALA A 4 -6.09 -53.40 15.74
C ALA A 4 -5.91 -52.31 16.80
N LEU A 5 -4.66 -51.97 17.13
CA LEU A 5 -4.32 -50.88 18.04
C LEU A 5 -3.04 -50.17 17.55
N LEU A 6 -3.03 -49.73 16.28
CA LEU A 6 -1.93 -48.92 15.74
C LEU A 6 -2.40 -47.91 14.67
N ALA A 7 -3.67 -47.48 14.71
CA ALA A 7 -4.22 -46.55 13.72
C ALA A 7 -4.80 -45.27 14.36
N THR A 8 -4.27 -44.84 15.51
CA THR A 8 -4.85 -43.70 16.26
C THR A 8 -3.83 -42.66 16.74
N ILE A 9 -2.70 -42.48 16.03
CA ILE A 9 -1.70 -41.44 16.38
C ILE A 9 -1.15 -40.69 15.15
N ILE A 10 -1.87 -40.61 14.02
CA ILE A 10 -1.39 -39.84 12.84
C ILE A 10 -2.47 -38.93 12.24
N THR A 11 -3.38 -38.40 13.07
CA THR A 11 -4.34 -37.36 12.61
C THR A 11 -4.35 -36.11 13.47
N ALA A 12 -3.43 -35.97 14.44
CA ALA A 12 -3.42 -34.87 15.39
C ALA A 12 -2.35 -33.78 15.13
N THR A 13 -1.73 -33.71 13.94
CA THR A 13 -0.57 -32.81 13.72
C THR A 13 -0.60 -32.01 12.42
N LEU A 14 -1.76 -31.72 11.83
CA LEU A 14 -1.81 -30.91 10.60
C LEU A 14 -2.78 -29.73 10.64
N TRP A 15 -3.16 -29.27 11.83
CA TRP A 15 -3.62 -27.88 12.01
C TRP A 15 -2.47 -27.06 12.56
N SER A 16 -1.39 -26.99 11.80
CA SER A 16 -0.44 -25.90 11.93
C SER A 16 -1.22 -24.64 11.63
N SER A 17 -1.53 -23.88 12.69
CA SER A 17 -2.03 -22.52 12.60
C SER A 17 -1.21 -21.79 11.55
N ILE A 18 -1.81 -21.49 10.40
CA ILE A 18 -1.25 -20.50 9.49
C ILE A 18 -1.39 -19.19 10.25
N THR A 19 -0.41 -18.86 11.08
CA THR A 19 -0.27 -17.53 11.63
C THR A 19 0.13 -16.66 10.45
N VAL A 20 -0.86 -16.17 9.70
CA VAL A 20 -0.61 -15.04 8.82
C VAL A 20 -0.18 -13.92 9.76
N ALA A 21 1.12 -13.62 9.77
CA ALA A 21 1.62 -12.52 10.55
C ALA A 21 0.86 -11.27 10.11
N GLU A 22 0.25 -10.57 11.07
CA GLU A 22 -0.39 -9.30 10.81
C GLU A 22 0.61 -8.38 10.11
N PRO A 23 0.23 -7.72 8.99
CA PRO A 23 1.14 -6.83 8.31
C PRO A 23 1.64 -5.74 9.26
N THR A 24 2.94 -5.49 9.19
CA THR A 24 3.62 -4.42 9.91
C THR A 24 3.06 -3.05 9.50
N PHE A 25 3.31 -2.03 10.31
CA PHE A 25 2.95 -0.66 9.96
C PHE A 25 3.50 -0.24 8.60
N ILE A 26 4.79 -0.51 8.33
CA ILE A 26 5.43 -0.17 7.05
C ILE A 26 4.73 -0.89 5.89
N GLU A 27 4.43 -2.18 6.03
CA GLU A 27 3.72 -2.94 4.98
C GLU A 27 2.30 -2.39 4.73
N LYS A 28 1.57 -2.02 5.79
CA LYS A 28 0.26 -1.39 5.68
C LYS A 28 0.35 -0.04 4.95
N MET A 29 1.36 0.77 5.28
CA MET A 29 1.58 2.07 4.64
C MET A 29 1.98 1.91 3.17
N THR A 30 2.84 0.96 2.82
CA THR A 30 3.25 0.68 1.43
C THR A 30 2.09 0.14 0.58
N GLY A 31 1.20 -0.65 1.19
CA GLY A 31 0.05 -1.23 0.48
C GLY A 31 -0.95 -0.19 -0.02
N LEU A 32 -1.10 0.94 0.69
CA LEU A 32 -2.10 1.96 0.34
C LEU A 32 -1.80 2.67 -1.01
N PRO A 33 -0.60 3.24 -1.26
CA PRO A 33 -0.23 3.76 -2.57
C PRO A 33 -0.28 2.72 -3.69
N ALA A 34 0.05 1.46 -3.40
CA ALA A 34 0.06 0.40 -4.40
C ALA A 34 -1.34 0.16 -4.99
N VAL A 35 -2.39 0.19 -4.17
CA VAL A 35 -3.79 0.12 -4.64
C VAL A 35 -4.10 1.30 -5.56
N CYS A 36 -3.72 2.52 -5.17
CA CYS A 36 -3.98 3.71 -5.98
C CYS A 36 -3.19 3.71 -7.30
N ARG A 37 -1.98 3.13 -7.35
CA ARG A 37 -1.23 2.94 -8.60
C ARG A 37 -1.95 1.98 -9.54
N LEU A 38 -2.52 0.88 -9.03
CA LEU A 38 -3.29 -0.05 -9.86
C LEU A 38 -4.50 0.64 -10.49
N ASP A 39 -5.24 1.42 -9.71
CA ASP A 39 -6.36 2.23 -10.23
C ASP A 39 -5.89 3.25 -11.26
N ALA A 40 -4.78 3.95 -11.00
CA ALA A 40 -4.19 4.91 -11.92
C ALA A 40 -3.78 4.27 -13.25
N MET A 41 -3.15 3.09 -13.20
CA MET A 41 -2.74 2.32 -14.37
C MET A 41 -3.96 1.85 -15.17
N TYR A 42 -4.97 1.32 -14.50
CA TYR A 42 -6.20 0.89 -15.17
C TYR A 42 -6.87 2.06 -15.90
N GLN A 43 -7.05 3.19 -15.24
CA GLN A 43 -7.65 4.37 -15.87
C GLN A 43 -6.79 4.96 -16.99
N GLU A 44 -5.46 4.89 -16.89
CA GLU A 44 -4.55 5.28 -17.97
C GLU A 44 -4.76 4.44 -19.23
N THR A 45 -5.09 3.15 -19.09
CA THR A 45 -5.42 2.32 -20.26
C THR A 45 -6.68 2.79 -20.99
N GLU A 46 -7.67 3.28 -20.25
CA GLU A 46 -8.92 3.86 -20.80
C GLU A 46 -8.65 5.18 -21.52
N VAL A 47 -7.78 6.05 -20.95
CA VAL A 47 -7.33 7.29 -21.60
C VAL A 47 -6.66 6.97 -22.94
N ARG A 48 -5.69 6.04 -22.95
CA ARG A 48 -4.99 5.63 -24.17
C ARG A 48 -5.92 4.97 -25.19
N ALA A 49 -6.92 4.23 -24.73
CA ALA A 49 -7.94 3.66 -25.62
C ALA A 49 -8.80 4.75 -26.27
N ALA A 50 -9.20 5.77 -25.51
CA ALA A 50 -9.95 6.91 -26.03
C ALA A 50 -9.11 7.76 -26.99
N GLU A 51 -7.83 7.98 -26.66
CA GLU A 51 -6.87 8.68 -27.52
C GLU A 51 -6.75 8.00 -28.89
N ARG A 52 -6.48 6.68 -28.90
CA ARG A 52 -6.35 5.91 -30.15
C ARG A 52 -7.62 5.90 -31.00
N LYS A 53 -8.80 5.96 -30.37
CA LYS A 53 -10.08 5.82 -31.07
C LYS A 53 -10.67 7.15 -31.53
N TYR A 54 -10.46 8.22 -30.78
CA TYR A 54 -11.13 9.52 -30.99
C TYR A 54 -10.17 10.69 -31.17
N GLY A 55 -8.87 10.48 -30.95
CA GLY A 55 -7.85 11.53 -30.93
C GLY A 55 -7.71 12.18 -29.56
N GLU A 56 -6.48 12.57 -29.23
CA GLU A 56 -6.18 13.44 -28.09
C GLU A 56 -6.96 14.76 -28.21
N GLY A 57 -7.40 15.31 -27.08
CA GLY A 57 -8.20 16.55 -27.04
C GLY A 57 -9.67 16.40 -27.44
N SER A 58 -10.10 15.24 -27.96
CA SER A 58 -11.53 14.98 -28.19
C SER A 58 -12.31 14.97 -26.87
N LYS A 59 -13.62 15.24 -26.91
CA LYS A 59 -14.48 15.18 -25.72
C LYS A 59 -14.35 13.84 -24.98
N ARG A 60 -14.35 12.73 -25.72
CA ARG A 60 -14.26 11.38 -25.14
C ARG A 60 -12.91 11.10 -24.50
N TRP A 61 -11.82 11.59 -25.09
CA TRP A 61 -10.50 11.54 -24.46
C TRP A 61 -10.46 12.39 -23.19
N SER A 62 -11.01 13.62 -23.25
CA SER A 62 -11.06 14.53 -22.10
C SER A 62 -11.88 13.94 -20.95
N ASP A 63 -13.04 13.35 -21.24
CA ASP A 63 -13.88 12.68 -20.24
C ASP A 63 -13.10 11.52 -19.55
N ALA A 64 -12.36 10.71 -20.32
CA ALA A 64 -11.53 9.64 -19.78
C ALA A 64 -10.36 10.19 -18.93
N PHE A 65 -9.70 11.25 -19.38
CA PHE A 65 -8.60 11.88 -18.65
C PHE A 65 -9.07 12.47 -17.30
N HIS A 66 -10.17 13.21 -17.29
CA HIS A 66 -10.75 13.72 -16.04
C HIS A 66 -11.21 12.58 -15.13
N LYS A 67 -11.74 11.49 -15.70
CA LYS A 67 -12.11 10.32 -14.91
C LYS A 67 -10.91 9.68 -14.23
N ARG A 68 -9.78 9.55 -14.92
CA ARG A 68 -8.51 9.09 -14.33
C ARG A 68 -8.11 9.96 -13.14
N LEU A 69 -8.11 11.28 -13.31
CA LEU A 69 -7.74 12.21 -12.24
C LEU A 69 -8.67 12.09 -11.02
N GLU A 70 -9.98 11.99 -11.24
CA GLU A 70 -10.98 11.83 -10.18
C GLU A 70 -10.77 10.53 -9.40
N VAL A 71 -10.63 9.39 -10.10
CA VAL A 71 -10.44 8.08 -9.46
C VAL A 71 -9.19 8.08 -8.60
N VAL A 72 -8.08 8.59 -9.12
CA VAL A 72 -6.82 8.59 -8.37
C VAL A 72 -6.88 9.53 -7.16
N ARG A 73 -7.45 10.74 -7.31
CA ARG A 73 -7.64 11.67 -6.18
C ARG A 73 -8.47 11.03 -5.06
N ASN A 74 -9.59 10.40 -5.40
CA ASN A 74 -10.43 9.73 -4.42
C ASN A 74 -9.69 8.60 -3.70
N CYS A 75 -8.88 7.81 -4.42
CA CYS A 75 -8.05 6.78 -3.81
C CYS A 75 -7.00 7.37 -2.87
N VAL A 76 -6.29 8.42 -3.29
CA VAL A 76 -5.28 9.12 -2.49
C VAL A 76 -5.90 9.69 -1.20
N ASP A 77 -7.07 10.30 -1.28
CA ASP A 77 -7.75 10.87 -0.10
C ASP A 77 -8.19 9.80 0.90
N ASP A 78 -8.72 8.67 0.41
CA ASP A 78 -9.04 7.51 1.25
C ASP A 78 -7.78 6.89 1.87
N ALA A 79 -6.70 6.75 1.08
CA ALA A 79 -5.40 6.29 1.55
C ALA A 79 -4.88 7.18 2.67
N LYS A 80 -4.88 8.51 2.51
CA LYS A 80 -4.48 9.48 3.54
C LYS A 80 -5.30 9.34 4.81
N SER A 81 -6.61 9.16 4.69
CA SER A 81 -7.50 8.94 5.84
C SER A 81 -7.11 7.69 6.62
N LYS A 82 -6.90 6.56 5.92
CA LYS A 82 -6.46 5.29 6.52
C LYS A 82 -5.06 5.38 7.12
N GLY A 83 -4.11 5.96 6.39
CA GLY A 83 -2.73 6.14 6.83
C GLY A 83 -2.62 7.01 8.08
N LYS A 84 -3.46 8.05 8.22
CA LYS A 84 -3.52 8.87 9.44
C LYS A 84 -3.92 8.05 10.67
N VAL A 85 -4.88 7.14 10.54
CA VAL A 85 -5.31 6.26 11.63
C VAL A 85 -4.18 5.30 12.00
N LEU A 86 -3.54 4.68 11.01
CA LEU A 86 -2.39 3.79 11.22
C LEU A 86 -1.23 4.50 11.91
N TYR A 87 -0.85 5.68 11.41
CA TYR A 87 0.23 6.50 11.98
C TYR A 87 -0.04 6.83 13.45
N LYS A 88 -1.26 7.28 13.78
CA LYS A 88 -1.62 7.60 15.16
C LYS A 88 -1.49 6.36 16.06
N SER A 89 -2.03 5.23 15.62
CA SER A 89 -1.95 3.98 16.40
C SER A 89 -0.50 3.53 16.63
N GLU A 90 0.38 3.74 15.66
CA GLU A 90 1.78 3.34 15.74
C GLU A 90 2.59 4.28 16.65
N VAL A 91 2.31 5.58 16.61
CA VAL A 91 2.90 6.56 17.55
C VAL A 91 2.48 6.26 18.98
N ASP A 92 1.22 5.88 19.22
CA ASP A 92 0.74 5.49 20.54
C ASP A 92 1.42 4.19 21.03
N ARG A 93 1.73 3.26 20.10
CA ARG A 93 2.39 1.98 20.37
C ARG A 93 3.90 2.12 20.63
N LEU A 94 4.58 2.97 19.87
CA LEU A 94 6.03 3.18 19.91
C LEU A 94 6.37 4.68 20.08
N PRO A 95 6.04 5.31 21.23
CA PRO A 95 6.23 6.74 21.42
C PRO A 95 7.69 7.18 21.38
N SER A 96 8.64 6.26 21.66
CA SER A 96 10.09 6.53 21.55
C SER A 96 10.56 6.77 20.12
N LEU A 97 9.83 6.26 19.12
CA LEU A 97 10.15 6.42 17.69
C LEU A 97 9.30 7.49 17.00
N LYS A 98 8.69 8.40 17.77
CA LYS A 98 7.73 9.38 17.22
C LYS A 98 8.34 10.24 16.11
N SER A 99 9.62 10.59 16.21
CA SER A 99 10.29 11.44 15.21
C SER A 99 10.45 10.69 13.89
N GLU A 100 10.90 9.45 13.95
CA GLU A 100 11.16 8.59 12.80
C GLU A 100 9.85 8.14 12.14
N LEU A 101 8.83 7.85 12.95
CA LEU A 101 7.47 7.63 12.46
C LEU A 101 6.92 8.86 11.73
N ALA A 102 7.18 10.07 12.24
CA ALA A 102 6.74 11.30 11.58
C ALA A 102 7.48 11.55 10.26
N GLU A 103 8.80 11.33 10.22
CA GLU A 103 9.61 11.44 8.99
C GLU A 103 9.09 10.49 7.90
N MET A 104 8.86 9.22 8.26
CA MET A 104 8.31 8.24 7.33
C MET A 104 6.89 8.59 6.89
N TYR A 105 6.02 9.02 7.81
CA TYR A 105 4.66 9.42 7.47
C TYR A 105 4.61 10.63 6.53
N VAL A 106 5.46 11.63 6.74
CA VAL A 106 5.52 12.83 5.87
C VAL A 106 6.01 12.47 4.47
N SER A 107 7.06 11.66 4.34
CA SER A 107 7.53 11.23 3.01
C SER A 107 6.49 10.37 2.28
N TRP A 108 5.73 9.55 3.02
CA TRP A 108 4.62 8.79 2.47
C TRP A 108 3.47 9.68 1.97
N LEU A 109 3.15 10.76 2.69
CA LEU A 109 2.18 11.76 2.21
C LEU A 109 2.67 12.41 0.92
N SER A 110 3.95 12.82 0.87
CA SER A 110 4.54 13.40 -0.34
C SER A 110 4.51 12.42 -1.52
N TYR A 111 4.77 11.13 -1.28
CA TYR A 111 4.66 10.10 -2.31
C TYR A 111 3.24 9.97 -2.85
N LEU A 112 2.23 9.94 -1.97
CA LEU A 112 0.83 9.91 -2.39
C LEU A 112 0.41 11.14 -3.20
N ASP A 113 0.91 12.33 -2.86
CA ASP A 113 0.59 13.57 -3.56
C ASP A 113 1.11 13.59 -5.00
N HIS A 114 2.22 12.90 -5.27
CA HIS A 114 2.87 12.85 -6.58
C HIS A 114 2.70 11.51 -7.29
N LEU A 115 1.72 10.69 -6.87
CA LEU A 115 1.59 9.30 -7.32
C LEU A 115 1.42 9.12 -8.85
N ILE A 116 0.91 10.15 -9.52
CA ILE A 116 0.67 10.15 -10.98
C ILE A 116 1.56 11.12 -11.74
N ASP A 117 2.48 11.78 -11.04
CA ASP A 117 3.40 12.73 -11.64
C ASP A 117 4.57 11.98 -12.29
N ASP A 118 5.20 12.60 -13.29
CA ASP A 118 6.30 11.98 -14.04
C ASP A 118 7.52 11.69 -13.13
N ASP A 119 7.66 12.42 -12.02
CA ASP A 119 8.74 12.28 -11.05
C ASP A 119 8.36 11.45 -9.81
N HIS A 120 7.24 10.71 -9.84
CA HIS A 120 6.78 9.88 -8.71
C HIS A 120 7.87 8.93 -8.15
N ASP A 121 8.75 8.40 -9.01
CA ASP A 121 9.88 7.54 -8.63
C ASP A 121 10.82 8.23 -7.61
N ALA A 122 10.99 9.56 -7.70
CA ALA A 122 11.81 10.30 -6.76
C ALA A 122 11.18 10.32 -5.36
N TYR A 123 9.87 10.49 -5.27
CA TYR A 123 9.14 10.49 -4.00
C TYR A 123 8.98 9.07 -3.43
N GLU A 124 8.79 8.06 -4.28
CA GLU A 124 8.79 6.66 -3.88
C GLU A 124 10.12 6.29 -3.21
N ARG A 125 11.25 6.64 -3.81
CA ARG A 125 12.58 6.40 -3.21
C ARG A 125 12.78 7.13 -1.88
N GLN A 126 12.28 8.36 -1.74
CA GLN A 126 12.34 9.11 -0.48
C GLN A 126 11.52 8.40 0.61
N TYR A 127 10.32 7.94 0.25
CA TYR A 127 9.48 7.13 1.12
C TYR A 127 10.20 5.84 1.55
N GLU A 128 10.70 5.04 0.60
CA GLU A 128 11.43 3.81 0.88
C GLU A 128 12.64 4.02 1.80
N LEU A 129 13.40 5.11 1.59
CA LEU A 129 14.54 5.44 2.44
C LEU A 129 14.11 5.69 3.89
N SER A 130 13.06 6.48 4.11
CA SER A 130 12.55 6.76 5.45
C SER A 130 11.94 5.52 6.11
N ALA A 131 11.27 4.66 5.34
CA ALA A 131 10.72 3.39 5.80
C ALA A 131 11.83 2.43 6.23
N ASN A 132 12.91 2.34 5.46
CA ASN A 132 14.08 1.54 5.82
C ASN A 132 14.79 2.06 7.07
N ARG A 133 14.87 3.39 7.25
CA ARG A 133 15.39 4.00 8.49
C ARG A 133 14.54 3.63 9.70
N LEU A 134 13.21 3.78 9.59
CA LEU A 134 12.28 3.40 10.66
C LEU A 134 12.40 1.90 10.98
N LYS A 135 12.46 1.06 9.95
CA LYS A 135 12.65 -0.38 10.11
C LYS A 135 13.93 -0.69 10.89
N ALA A 136 15.04 -0.05 10.54
CA ALA A 136 16.30 -0.25 11.24
C ALA A 136 16.23 0.17 12.72
N GLN A 137 15.51 1.25 13.04
CA GLN A 137 15.28 1.65 14.44
C GLN A 137 14.45 0.61 15.20
N VAL A 138 13.34 0.14 14.61
CA VAL A 138 12.50 -0.92 15.19
C VAL A 138 13.28 -2.21 15.41
N ASP A 139 14.12 -2.61 14.45
CA ASP A 139 14.94 -3.83 14.54
C ASP A 139 16.09 -3.70 15.56
N SER A 140 16.46 -2.48 15.96
CA SER A 140 17.54 -2.19 16.92
C SER A 140 17.09 -2.04 18.38
N MET A 141 15.78 -1.99 18.61
CA MET A 141 15.17 -1.93 19.95
C MET A 141 15.07 -3.31 20.59
#